data_AF-A0AAU4XJW8-F1
#
_entry.id   AF-A0AAU4XJW8-F1
#
_cell.length_a   1.000
_cell.length_b   1.000
_cell.length_c   1.000
_cell.angle_alpha   90.00
_cell.angle_beta   90.00
_cell.angle_gamma   90.00
#
_symmetry.space_group_name_H-M   'P 1'
#
loop_
_entity.id
_entity.type
_entity.pdbx_description
1 polymer ?
#
loop_
_entity_poly.entity_id
_entity_poly.type
_entity_poly.pdbx_seq_one_letter_code
_entity_poly.pdbx_strand_id
1 'polypeptide(L)'
;MRTSDEIYHRVRWDPRFDPGRFVLGISQRGDALKRIPLSSFVPGGDFPWHRVVFIEADGEVVWDRATGVDRIDASGAGRVRDPQADLSFDTSSGRREPAGVLDVSPTARTAVAWVPPAELWPPIQDIRRDYDPQIHRWPPHVNVLFGFVPESDFERAAPLLAAATAETPVFTARLDGVHTFQHRAYFTVWLDPTAAGTAPWADLHRVLRQRFPRCRGPSKNFTPHLSLGRTRDPRRVTADCATRFDAMTATVWDLVLLSRRGDGPMRPRATVALRTGEVRRLPEPGPEAPGPEDTAWLSEITDR
;
A
#
# COMPACT_ATOMS: atom_id res chain seq x y z
N MET A 1 -15.32 27.49 5.06
CA MET A 1 -15.87 26.17 4.70
C MET A 1 -14.85 25.47 3.83
N ARG A 2 -14.48 24.23 4.16
CA ARG A 2 -13.58 23.42 3.31
C ARG A 2 -14.24 23.05 1.99
N THR A 3 -13.44 22.69 1.00
CA THR A 3 -13.88 22.14 -0.29
C THR A 3 -14.17 20.64 -0.18
N SER A 4 -14.91 20.10 -1.15
CA SER A 4 -15.17 18.64 -1.23
C SER A 4 -13.90 17.81 -1.32
N ASP A 5 -12.85 18.35 -1.95
CA ASP A 5 -11.53 17.73 -2.07
C ASP A 5 -10.84 17.63 -0.69
N GLU A 6 -10.83 18.74 0.06
CA GLU A 6 -10.28 18.79 1.41
C GLU A 6 -11.03 17.87 2.39
N ILE A 7 -12.37 17.80 2.31
CA ILE A 7 -13.16 16.88 3.15
C ILE A 7 -12.89 15.43 2.76
N TYR A 8 -12.84 15.12 1.45
CA TYR A 8 -12.50 13.77 0.99
C TYR A 8 -11.13 13.33 1.49
N HIS A 9 -10.11 14.18 1.36
CA HIS A 9 -8.76 13.88 1.82
C HIS A 9 -8.68 13.80 3.34
N ARG A 10 -9.40 14.66 4.07
CA ARG A 10 -9.48 14.55 5.53
C ARG A 10 -10.07 13.20 5.92
N VAL A 11 -11.22 12.81 5.40
CA VAL A 11 -11.84 11.51 5.70
C VAL A 11 -10.93 10.34 5.33
N ARG A 12 -10.21 10.42 4.20
CA ARG A 12 -9.30 9.35 3.76
C ARG A 12 -8.05 9.19 4.63
N TRP A 13 -7.57 10.27 5.24
CA TRP A 13 -6.23 10.30 5.83
C TRP A 13 -6.19 10.60 7.33
N ASP A 14 -7.25 11.18 7.88
CA ASP A 14 -7.40 11.44 9.31
C ASP A 14 -7.89 10.17 10.03
N PRO A 15 -7.10 9.62 10.97
CA PRO A 15 -7.39 8.34 11.62
C PRO A 15 -8.64 8.35 12.48
N ARG A 16 -9.21 9.53 12.77
CA ARG A 16 -10.46 9.65 13.52
C ARG A 16 -11.66 9.17 12.74
N PHE A 17 -11.58 9.05 11.41
CA PHE A 17 -12.68 8.69 10.53
C PHE A 17 -12.48 7.32 9.87
N ASP A 18 -13.58 6.59 9.69
CA ASP A 18 -13.66 5.38 8.88
C ASP A 18 -14.21 5.74 7.48
N PRO A 19 -13.38 5.77 6.42
CA PRO A 19 -13.82 6.12 5.08
C PRO A 19 -14.96 5.24 4.53
N GLY A 20 -15.11 4.01 5.05
CA GLY A 20 -16.17 3.09 4.65
C GLY A 20 -17.57 3.54 5.05
N ARG A 21 -17.66 4.46 6.01
CA ARG A 21 -18.93 4.99 6.54
C ARG A 21 -19.41 6.25 5.83
N PHE A 22 -18.63 6.76 4.88
CA PHE A 22 -18.93 7.99 4.15
C PHE A 22 -19.49 7.72 2.76
N VAL A 23 -20.42 8.58 2.35
CA VAL A 23 -21.05 8.59 1.03
C VAL A 23 -20.95 9.99 0.43
N LEU A 24 -20.65 10.04 -0.86
CA LEU A 24 -20.63 11.26 -1.65
C LEU A 24 -21.93 11.38 -2.46
N GLY A 25 -22.57 12.54 -2.36
CA GLY A 25 -23.64 12.94 -3.27
C GLY A 25 -23.07 13.64 -4.49
N ILE A 26 -23.34 13.11 -5.68
CA ILE A 26 -22.78 13.60 -6.95
C ILE A 26 -23.90 14.00 -7.91
N SER A 27 -23.86 15.23 -8.40
CA SER A 27 -24.77 15.73 -9.43
C SER A 27 -24.47 15.09 -10.80
N GLN A 28 -25.51 14.62 -11.49
CA GLN A 28 -25.48 14.10 -12.86
C GLN A 28 -26.24 15.02 -13.84
N ARG A 29 -26.15 14.73 -15.15
CA ARG A 29 -26.92 15.48 -16.16
C ARG A 29 -28.43 15.28 -15.92
N GLY A 30 -29.17 16.39 -15.90
CA GLY A 30 -30.63 16.39 -15.69
C GLY A 30 -31.08 16.40 -14.23
N ASP A 31 -30.33 17.06 -13.34
CA ASP A 31 -30.59 17.19 -11.89
C ASP A 31 -30.69 15.88 -11.09
N ALA A 32 -30.33 14.75 -11.71
CA ALA A 32 -30.25 13.47 -11.01
C ALA A 32 -29.07 13.46 -10.02
N LEU A 33 -29.34 13.05 -8.78
CA LEU A 33 -28.34 12.95 -7.71
C LEU A 33 -27.95 11.49 -7.50
N LYS A 34 -26.66 11.17 -7.65
CA LYS A 34 -26.13 9.83 -7.40
C LYS A 34 -25.36 9.78 -6.09
N ARG A 35 -25.72 8.83 -5.23
CA ARG A 35 -24.98 8.50 -4.01
C ARG A 35 -23.98 7.40 -4.29
N ILE A 36 -22.70 7.62 -3.98
CA ILE A 36 -21.67 6.58 -4.07
C ILE A 36 -20.85 6.51 -2.79
N PRO A 37 -20.38 5.31 -2.37
CA PRO A 37 -19.44 5.20 -1.26
C PRO A 37 -18.19 6.04 -1.52
N LEU A 38 -17.68 6.73 -0.49
CA LEU A 38 -16.48 7.55 -0.60
C LEU A 38 -15.26 6.73 -1.04
N SER A 39 -15.16 5.48 -0.56
CA SER A 39 -14.12 4.52 -0.96
C SER A 39 -14.13 4.17 -2.45
N SER A 40 -15.28 4.33 -3.12
CA SER A 40 -15.46 4.06 -4.55
C SER A 40 -15.24 5.29 -5.43
N PHE A 41 -15.10 6.48 -4.84
CA PHE A 41 -14.79 7.71 -5.57
C PHE A 41 -13.30 7.78 -5.87
N VAL A 42 -13.00 7.96 -7.16
CA VAL A 42 -11.63 8.08 -7.68
C VAL A 42 -11.38 9.54 -8.05
N PRO A 43 -10.55 10.28 -7.28
CA PRO A 43 -10.14 11.63 -7.64
C PRO A 43 -9.57 11.68 -9.07
N GLY A 44 -10.11 12.59 -9.90
CA GLY A 44 -9.72 12.67 -11.31
C GLY A 44 -10.31 11.56 -12.21
N GLY A 45 -11.29 10.79 -11.74
CA GLY A 45 -12.08 9.85 -12.53
C GLY A 45 -13.30 10.48 -13.23
N ASP A 46 -14.36 9.69 -13.42
CA ASP A 46 -15.59 10.10 -14.14
C ASP A 46 -16.37 11.24 -13.47
N PHE A 47 -16.17 11.44 -12.17
CA PHE A 47 -16.84 12.45 -11.37
C PHE A 47 -15.84 13.53 -10.91
N PRO A 48 -15.78 14.71 -11.56
CA PRO A 48 -14.93 15.81 -11.11
C PRO A 48 -15.45 16.44 -9.80
N TRP A 49 -14.55 17.06 -9.03
CA TRP A 49 -14.83 17.63 -7.69
C TRP A 49 -15.99 18.60 -7.63
N HIS A 50 -16.19 19.42 -8.66
CA HIS A 50 -17.30 20.37 -8.74
C HIS A 50 -18.68 19.70 -8.83
N ARG A 51 -18.74 18.37 -9.07
CA ARG A 51 -19.99 17.61 -9.05
C ARG A 51 -20.33 17.01 -7.68
N VAL A 52 -19.39 16.99 -6.72
CA VAL A 52 -19.66 16.50 -5.36
C VAL A 52 -20.43 17.56 -4.60
N VAL A 53 -21.74 17.38 -4.42
CA VAL A 53 -22.64 18.39 -3.84
C VAL A 53 -22.77 18.28 -2.33
N PHE A 54 -22.71 17.07 -1.77
CA PHE A 54 -22.68 16.85 -0.32
C PHE A 54 -21.85 15.61 0.03
N ILE A 55 -21.44 15.51 1.29
CA ILE A 55 -20.77 14.37 1.90
C ILE A 55 -21.51 14.05 3.18
N GLU A 56 -21.87 12.79 3.35
CA GLU A 56 -22.56 12.29 4.53
C GLU A 56 -21.78 11.13 5.14
N ALA A 57 -21.99 10.91 6.44
CA ALA A 57 -21.58 9.70 7.12
C ALA A 57 -22.71 9.24 8.05
N ASP A 58 -22.95 7.93 8.14
CA ASP A 58 -23.99 7.37 9.03
C ASP A 58 -25.39 7.99 8.87
N GLY A 59 -25.74 8.45 7.67
CA GLY A 59 -27.01 9.14 7.38
C GLY A 59 -27.03 10.63 7.77
N GLU A 60 -25.93 11.17 8.29
CA GLU A 60 -25.76 12.58 8.64
C GLU A 60 -24.94 13.32 7.57
N VAL A 61 -25.49 14.41 7.00
CA VAL A 61 -24.74 15.27 6.06
C VAL A 61 -23.68 16.07 6.80
N VAL A 62 -22.41 15.67 6.70
CA VAL A 62 -21.29 16.31 7.40
C VAL A 62 -20.69 17.50 6.64
N TRP A 63 -20.96 17.59 5.34
CA TRP A 63 -20.55 18.69 4.50
C TRP A 63 -21.53 18.87 3.33
N ASP A 64 -21.89 20.11 2.98
CA ASP A 64 -22.81 20.42 1.89
C ASP A 64 -22.44 21.74 1.20
N ARG A 65 -22.29 21.69 -0.13
CA ARG A 65 -21.83 22.83 -0.94
C ARG A 65 -22.87 23.95 -1.05
N ALA A 66 -24.15 23.62 -1.17
CA ALA A 66 -25.21 24.59 -1.46
C ALA A 66 -25.59 25.37 -0.21
N THR A 67 -25.61 24.70 0.94
CA THR A 67 -26.02 25.26 2.23
C THR A 67 -24.85 25.82 3.04
N GLY A 68 -23.61 25.47 2.69
CA GLY A 68 -22.43 25.95 3.39
C GLY A 68 -22.03 25.10 4.61
N VAL A 69 -22.68 23.96 4.84
CA VAL A 69 -22.46 23.11 6.01
C VAL A 69 -21.07 22.48 5.96
N ASP A 70 -20.34 22.55 7.07
CA ASP A 70 -19.07 21.86 7.30
C ASP A 70 -18.97 21.54 8.80
N ARG A 71 -19.38 20.32 9.16
CA ARG A 71 -19.39 19.81 10.54
C ARG A 71 -18.56 18.55 10.72
N ILE A 72 -17.66 18.25 9.78
CA ILE A 72 -16.82 17.03 9.83
C ILE A 72 -16.04 16.89 11.14
N ASP A 73 -15.64 17.99 11.77
CA ASP A 73 -14.92 17.96 13.05
C ASP A 73 -15.82 18.01 14.29
N ALA A 74 -17.05 18.53 14.15
CA ALA A 74 -18.01 18.66 15.24
C ALA A 74 -18.92 17.42 15.37
N SER A 75 -19.10 16.67 14.28
CA SER A 75 -19.91 15.46 14.24
C SER A 75 -19.14 14.23 14.73
N GLY A 76 -19.87 13.30 15.35
CA GLY A 76 -19.41 11.94 15.63
C GLY A 76 -19.59 10.99 14.44
N ALA A 77 -20.34 11.39 13.42
CA ALA A 77 -20.65 10.57 12.26
C ALA A 77 -19.38 10.24 11.45
N GLY A 78 -19.29 8.98 11.04
CA GLY A 78 -18.15 8.46 10.30
C GLY A 78 -16.88 8.31 11.13
N ARG A 79 -16.89 8.58 12.43
CA ARG A 79 -15.72 8.30 13.27
C ARG A 79 -15.49 6.81 13.42
N VAL A 80 -14.22 6.43 13.58
CA VAL A 80 -13.85 5.08 14.01
C VAL A 80 -14.51 4.87 15.38
N ARG A 81 -15.37 3.84 15.50
CA ARG A 81 -15.93 3.48 16.80
C ARG A 81 -14.82 2.82 17.59
N ASP A 82 -14.46 3.38 18.73
CA ASP A 82 -13.67 2.64 19.72
C ASP A 82 -14.49 1.40 20.14
N PRO A 83 -13.91 0.18 20.13
CA PRO A 83 -14.55 -1.01 20.68
C PRO A 83 -14.81 -0.93 22.20
N GLN A 84 -14.51 0.20 22.85
CA GLN A 84 -14.44 0.34 24.30
C GLN A 84 -15.64 1.06 24.94
N ALA A 85 -16.68 1.45 24.19
CA ALA A 85 -17.81 2.21 24.75
C ALA A 85 -19.13 1.43 24.97
N ASP A 86 -19.21 0.15 24.60
CA ASP A 86 -20.37 -0.71 24.92
C ASP A 86 -19.92 -1.92 25.74
N LEU A 87 -19.48 -1.67 26.98
CA LEU A 87 -19.49 -2.67 28.04
C LEU A 87 -20.79 -2.54 28.83
N SER A 88 -21.91 -2.88 28.20
CA SER A 88 -23.05 -3.46 28.92
C SER A 88 -23.10 -4.93 28.53
N PHE A 89 -22.88 -5.76 29.53
CA PHE A 89 -23.01 -7.22 29.51
C PHE A 89 -24.14 -7.68 28.58
N ASP A 90 -23.78 -8.40 27.52
CA ASP A 90 -24.55 -9.59 27.15
C ASP A 90 -23.63 -10.67 26.57
N THR A 91 -23.65 -11.80 27.24
CA THR A 91 -22.95 -13.03 26.92
C THR A 91 -23.66 -13.72 25.74
N SER A 92 -23.19 -13.56 24.50
CA SER A 92 -23.22 -14.64 23.48
C SER A 92 -22.63 -14.22 22.12
N SER A 93 -22.01 -15.20 21.46
CA SER A 93 -21.51 -15.24 20.07
C SER A 93 -20.10 -14.70 19.82
N GLY A 94 -19.11 -15.47 20.29
CA GLY A 94 -17.74 -15.36 19.77
C GLY A 94 -17.71 -15.64 18.28
N ARG A 95 -17.44 -14.61 17.47
CA ARG A 95 -16.95 -14.80 16.11
C ARG A 95 -15.48 -15.20 16.22
N ARG A 96 -15.24 -16.50 16.39
CA ARG A 96 -13.91 -17.09 16.38
C ARG A 96 -13.29 -16.78 15.02
N GLU A 97 -12.28 -15.90 14.99
CA GLU A 97 -11.44 -15.78 13.78
C GLU A 97 -10.99 -17.21 13.42
N PRO A 98 -11.16 -17.66 12.16
CA PRO A 98 -10.67 -18.98 11.79
C PRO A 98 -9.18 -19.05 12.11
N ALA A 99 -8.77 -20.12 12.80
CA ALA A 99 -7.41 -20.28 13.29
C ALA A 99 -6.40 -20.02 12.15
N GLY A 100 -5.60 -18.96 12.28
CA GLY A 100 -4.56 -18.64 11.31
C GLY A 100 -4.93 -17.63 10.21
N VAL A 101 -5.96 -16.81 10.39
CA VAL A 101 -6.28 -15.64 9.53
C VAL A 101 -6.28 -14.37 10.37
N LEU A 102 -5.89 -13.24 9.77
CA LEU A 102 -6.01 -11.91 10.38
C LEU A 102 -6.89 -11.01 9.50
N ASP A 103 -8.12 -10.77 9.96
CA ASP A 103 -9.15 -10.02 9.22
C ASP A 103 -9.19 -8.52 9.59
N VAL A 104 -8.03 -7.86 9.52
CA VAL A 104 -7.88 -6.43 9.87
C VAL A 104 -7.91 -5.55 8.62
N SER A 105 -8.53 -4.37 8.72
CA SER A 105 -8.57 -3.39 7.63
C SER A 105 -7.16 -2.89 7.27
N PRO A 106 -6.79 -2.91 5.98
CA PRO A 106 -5.44 -2.53 5.56
C PRO A 106 -5.20 -1.02 5.58
N THR A 107 -3.92 -0.63 5.59
CA THR A 107 -3.46 0.76 5.48
C THR A 107 -2.39 0.91 4.42
N ALA A 108 -2.38 2.05 3.71
CA ALA A 108 -1.35 2.41 2.74
C ALA A 108 -0.03 2.89 3.39
N ARG A 109 0.12 2.71 4.71
CA ARG A 109 1.34 3.01 5.47
C ARG A 109 2.23 1.79 5.68
N THR A 110 1.73 0.59 5.40
CA THR A 110 2.47 -0.66 5.60
C THR A 110 2.43 -1.50 4.34
N ALA A 111 3.47 -2.32 4.15
CA ALA A 111 3.60 -3.24 3.05
C ALA A 111 4.41 -4.47 3.45
N VAL A 112 4.14 -5.59 2.78
CA VAL A 112 5.05 -6.74 2.72
C VAL A 112 5.66 -6.72 1.33
N ALA A 113 6.98 -6.57 1.25
CA ALA A 113 7.69 -6.42 -0.01
C ALA A 113 8.96 -7.26 -0.05
N TRP A 114 9.40 -7.61 -1.25
CA TRP A 114 10.80 -7.98 -1.46
C TRP A 114 11.61 -6.72 -1.74
N VAL A 115 12.76 -6.61 -1.10
CA VAL A 115 13.75 -5.56 -1.34
C VAL A 115 14.97 -6.23 -1.99
N PRO A 116 15.36 -5.86 -3.23
CA PRO A 116 16.52 -6.44 -3.88
C PRO A 116 17.80 -6.23 -3.06
N PRO A 117 18.79 -7.11 -3.19
CA PRO A 117 20.05 -6.96 -2.46
C PRO A 117 20.84 -5.74 -2.99
N ALA A 118 21.75 -5.22 -2.17
CA ALA A 118 22.40 -3.92 -2.36
C ALA A 118 23.13 -3.80 -3.71
N GLU A 119 23.67 -4.91 -4.22
CA GLU A 119 24.46 -4.96 -5.45
C GLU A 119 23.62 -4.60 -6.68
N LEU A 120 22.29 -4.78 -6.62
CA LEU A 120 21.39 -4.43 -7.72
C LEU A 120 20.94 -2.96 -7.67
N TRP A 121 21.19 -2.25 -6.57
CA TRP A 121 20.63 -0.90 -6.37
C TRP A 121 21.24 0.17 -7.26
N PRO A 122 22.57 0.26 -7.49
CA PRO A 122 23.15 1.40 -8.20
C PRO A 122 22.48 1.69 -9.56
N PRO A 123 22.39 0.74 -10.52
CA PRO A 123 21.74 1.01 -11.80
C PRO A 123 20.24 1.30 -11.68
N ILE A 124 19.54 0.65 -10.75
CA ILE A 124 18.12 0.89 -10.50
C ILE A 124 17.89 2.30 -9.97
N GLN A 125 18.71 2.71 -8.99
CA GLN A 125 18.60 4.00 -8.33
C GLN A 125 19.04 5.15 -9.23
N ASP A 126 19.99 4.92 -10.14
CA ASP A 126 20.36 5.92 -11.14
C ASP A 126 19.17 6.27 -12.05
N ILE A 127 18.38 5.28 -12.48
CA ILE A 127 17.13 5.53 -13.21
C ILE A 127 16.10 6.21 -12.30
N ARG A 128 15.89 5.69 -11.07
CA ARG A 128 14.90 6.26 -10.14
C ARG A 128 15.22 7.70 -9.74
N ARG A 129 16.49 8.10 -9.69
CA ARG A 129 16.90 9.46 -9.38
C ARG A 129 16.42 10.46 -10.43
N ASP A 130 16.39 10.03 -11.69
CA ASP A 130 15.94 10.86 -12.81
C ASP A 130 14.41 10.89 -12.93
N TYR A 131 13.73 9.79 -12.58
CA TYR A 131 12.34 9.56 -12.98
C TYR A 131 11.36 9.25 -11.85
N ASP A 132 11.80 8.86 -10.65
CA ASP A 132 10.93 8.46 -9.55
C ASP A 132 10.75 9.57 -8.51
N PRO A 133 9.61 10.29 -8.51
CA PRO A 133 9.34 11.31 -7.49
C PRO A 133 9.14 10.72 -6.08
N GLN A 134 9.18 9.40 -5.92
CA GLN A 134 9.05 8.71 -4.64
C GLN A 134 10.35 8.04 -4.19
N ILE A 135 11.50 8.34 -4.83
CA ILE A 135 12.80 7.78 -4.46
C ILE A 135 13.13 7.97 -2.96
N HIS A 136 12.83 9.15 -2.40
CA HIS A 136 13.06 9.47 -0.98
C HIS A 136 12.04 8.86 0.00
N ARG A 137 10.98 8.23 -0.52
CA ARG A 137 9.95 7.58 0.29
C ARG A 137 10.10 6.06 0.28
N TRP A 138 10.61 5.49 -0.80
CA TRP A 138 10.65 4.06 -1.00
C TRP A 138 12.04 3.57 -1.45
N PRO A 139 12.55 2.48 -0.87
CA PRO A 139 13.63 1.73 -1.52
C PRO A 139 13.20 1.17 -2.87
N PRO A 140 14.16 0.67 -3.68
CA PRO A 140 13.87 -0.33 -4.68
C PRO A 140 13.13 -1.51 -4.02
N HIS A 141 11.95 -1.85 -4.54
CA HIS A 141 11.13 -2.89 -3.94
C HIS A 141 10.17 -3.50 -4.95
N VAL A 142 9.74 -4.72 -4.67
CA VAL A 142 8.59 -5.38 -5.29
C VAL A 142 7.55 -5.64 -4.20
N ASN A 143 6.42 -4.94 -4.25
CA ASN A 143 5.35 -5.18 -3.30
C ASN A 143 4.72 -6.56 -3.53
N VAL A 144 4.65 -7.37 -2.48
CA VAL A 144 3.85 -8.61 -2.48
C VAL A 144 2.46 -8.30 -1.93
N LEU A 145 2.38 -7.61 -0.79
CA LEU A 145 1.13 -7.05 -0.26
C LEU A 145 1.31 -5.55 -0.01
N PHE A 146 0.70 -4.71 -0.84
CA PHE A 146 0.61 -3.26 -0.62
C PHE A 146 -0.78 -2.88 -0.11
N GLY A 147 -0.84 -2.08 0.96
CA GLY A 147 -2.04 -1.99 1.77
C GLY A 147 -2.10 -3.18 2.72
N PHE A 148 -1.17 -3.21 3.68
CA PHE A 148 -1.07 -4.29 4.66
C PHE A 148 -1.73 -3.93 5.99
N VAL A 149 -1.69 -4.80 6.99
CA VAL A 149 -2.27 -4.49 8.31
C VAL A 149 -1.52 -3.31 8.98
N PRO A 150 -2.16 -2.55 9.87
CA PRO A 150 -1.50 -1.49 10.62
C PRO A 150 -0.25 -1.99 11.35
N GLU A 151 0.74 -1.11 11.57
CA GLU A 151 1.98 -1.46 12.29
C GLU A 151 1.69 -1.99 13.71
N SER A 152 0.64 -1.52 14.37
CA SER A 152 0.16 -2.02 15.67
C SER A 152 -0.24 -3.51 15.66
N ASP A 153 -0.56 -4.06 14.50
CA ASP A 153 -0.94 -5.46 14.33
C ASP A 153 0.23 -6.34 13.84
N PHE A 154 1.45 -5.81 13.71
CA PHE A 154 2.61 -6.58 13.24
C PHE A 154 2.93 -7.79 14.13
N GLU A 155 2.78 -7.67 15.45
CA GLU A 155 2.97 -8.81 16.38
C GLU A 155 1.97 -9.95 16.11
N ARG A 156 0.74 -9.62 15.71
CA ARG A 156 -0.28 -10.61 15.34
C ARG A 156 -0.07 -11.16 13.94
N ALA A 157 0.46 -10.35 13.03
CA ALA A 157 0.72 -10.71 11.64
C ALA A 157 1.98 -11.57 11.47
N ALA A 158 3.03 -11.31 12.24
CA ALA A 158 4.32 -12.01 12.19
C ALA A 158 4.20 -13.55 12.20
N PRO A 159 3.46 -14.19 13.15
CA PRO A 159 3.34 -15.65 13.15
C PRO A 159 2.57 -16.19 11.94
N LEU A 160 1.64 -15.41 11.36
CA LEU A 160 0.91 -15.82 10.15
C LEU A 160 1.77 -15.70 8.89
N LEU A 161 2.60 -14.66 8.82
CA LEU A 161 3.61 -14.51 7.78
C LEU A 161 4.61 -15.67 7.86
N ALA A 162 5.16 -15.93 9.04
CA ALA A 162 6.09 -17.03 9.31
C ALA A 162 5.52 -18.38 8.84
N ALA A 163 4.29 -18.71 9.23
CA ALA A 163 3.65 -19.96 8.85
C ALA A 163 3.46 -20.07 7.33
N ALA A 164 3.06 -18.99 6.65
CA ALA A 164 2.88 -19.01 5.20
C ALA A 164 4.20 -19.06 4.42
N THR A 165 5.25 -18.37 4.89
CA THR A 165 6.54 -18.35 4.21
C THR A 165 7.38 -19.58 4.48
N ALA A 166 7.20 -20.27 5.62
CA ALA A 166 7.86 -21.55 5.91
C ALA A 166 7.53 -22.63 4.85
N GLU A 167 6.32 -22.60 4.29
CA GLU A 167 5.88 -23.51 3.23
C GLU A 167 6.27 -23.03 1.82
N THR A 168 6.83 -21.82 1.69
CA THR A 168 7.19 -21.24 0.39
C THR A 168 8.68 -21.48 0.10
N PRO A 169 9.05 -22.10 -1.03
CA PRO A 169 10.45 -22.24 -1.40
C PRO A 169 11.07 -20.87 -1.73
N VAL A 170 12.38 -20.77 -1.50
CA VAL A 170 13.18 -19.67 -2.06
C VAL A 170 13.21 -19.80 -3.57
N PHE A 171 13.22 -18.69 -4.29
CA PHE A 171 13.22 -18.69 -5.76
C PHE A 171 14.04 -17.52 -6.31
N THR A 172 14.40 -17.59 -7.58
CA THR A 172 15.16 -16.53 -8.25
C THR A 172 14.22 -15.55 -8.93
N ALA A 173 14.32 -14.28 -8.55
CA ALA A 173 13.77 -13.18 -9.33
C ALA A 173 14.72 -12.84 -10.48
N ARG A 174 14.18 -12.69 -11.69
CA ARG A 174 14.89 -12.11 -12.83
C ARG A 174 14.22 -10.78 -13.16
N LEU A 175 14.96 -9.71 -12.92
CA LEU A 175 14.58 -8.34 -13.22
C LEU A 175 14.97 -8.05 -14.68
N ASP A 176 14.02 -8.18 -15.59
CA ASP A 176 14.25 -8.01 -17.02
C ASP A 176 12.94 -7.64 -17.71
N GLY A 177 13.00 -6.81 -18.74
CA GLY A 177 11.82 -6.25 -19.39
C GLY A 177 11.27 -5.01 -18.68
N VAL A 178 11.14 -3.92 -19.46
CA VAL A 178 10.58 -2.65 -18.97
C VAL A 178 9.15 -2.52 -19.48
N HIS A 179 8.23 -2.33 -18.55
CA HIS A 179 6.81 -2.23 -18.81
C HIS A 179 6.22 -0.95 -18.24
N THR A 180 4.95 -0.70 -18.54
CA THR A 180 4.27 0.51 -18.09
C THR A 180 2.88 0.22 -17.55
N PHE A 181 2.50 0.98 -16.52
CA PHE A 181 1.11 1.19 -16.16
C PHE A 181 0.68 2.56 -16.64
N GLN A 182 -0.38 2.60 -17.43
CA GLN A 182 -0.95 3.86 -17.90
C GLN A 182 -1.85 4.46 -16.83
N HIS A 183 -1.58 5.72 -16.47
CA HIS A 183 -2.49 6.57 -15.70
C HIS A 183 -2.99 7.72 -16.58
N ARG A 184 -3.95 8.49 -16.06
CA ARG A 184 -4.58 9.59 -16.83
C ARG A 184 -3.57 10.65 -17.30
N ALA A 185 -2.56 10.97 -16.48
CA ALA A 185 -1.65 12.10 -16.71
C ALA A 185 -0.18 11.72 -16.91
N TYR A 186 0.17 10.46 -16.67
CA TYR A 186 1.53 9.92 -16.73
C TYR A 186 1.49 8.38 -16.83
N PHE A 187 2.64 7.78 -17.08
CA PHE A 187 2.90 6.36 -17.02
C PHE A 187 3.80 6.07 -15.83
N THR A 188 3.49 5.01 -15.07
CA THR A 188 4.47 4.42 -14.17
C THR A 188 5.29 3.42 -14.99
N VAL A 189 6.59 3.63 -15.09
CA VAL A 189 7.53 2.72 -15.75
C VAL A 189 8.11 1.79 -14.69
N TRP A 190 8.18 0.51 -14.98
CA TRP A 190 8.61 -0.50 -14.02
C TRP A 190 9.36 -1.66 -14.67
N LEU A 191 10.22 -2.29 -13.89
CA LEU A 191 11.02 -3.46 -14.26
C LEU A 191 10.28 -4.74 -13.83
N ASP A 192 10.19 -5.72 -14.73
CA ASP A 192 9.51 -6.98 -14.47
C ASP A 192 10.41 -7.95 -13.67
N PRO A 193 10.04 -8.33 -12.43
CA PRO A 193 10.79 -9.29 -11.62
C PRO A 193 10.48 -10.76 -11.96
N THR A 194 9.59 -10.99 -12.92
CA THR A 194 9.03 -12.31 -13.25
C THR A 194 9.55 -12.86 -14.57
N ALA A 195 10.60 -12.28 -15.15
CA ALA A 195 11.11 -12.71 -16.45
C ALA A 195 11.63 -14.17 -16.46
N ALA A 196 11.86 -14.78 -15.29
CA ALA A 196 12.16 -16.21 -15.14
C ALA A 196 10.91 -17.10 -14.91
N GLY A 197 9.72 -16.51 -14.85
CA GLY A 197 8.44 -17.16 -14.58
C GLY A 197 7.60 -16.41 -13.54
N THR A 198 6.28 -16.38 -13.76
CA THR A 198 5.31 -15.69 -12.88
C THR A 198 4.85 -16.54 -11.70
N ALA A 199 4.96 -17.87 -11.80
CA ALA A 199 4.38 -18.80 -10.82
C ALA A 199 4.90 -18.61 -9.38
N PRO A 200 6.23 -18.48 -9.12
CA PRO A 200 6.72 -18.33 -7.74
C PRO A 200 6.17 -17.08 -7.04
N TRP A 201 6.11 -15.97 -7.76
CA TRP A 201 5.51 -14.72 -7.26
C TRP A 201 4.01 -14.86 -7.00
N ALA A 202 3.28 -15.50 -7.91
CA ALA A 202 1.84 -15.72 -7.79
C ALA A 202 1.50 -16.64 -6.60
N ASP A 203 2.27 -17.71 -6.40
CA ASP A 203 2.11 -18.64 -5.29
C ASP A 203 2.41 -17.96 -3.95
N LEU A 204 3.52 -17.23 -3.86
CA LEU A 204 3.85 -16.45 -2.68
C LEU A 204 2.74 -15.45 -2.32
N HIS A 205 2.25 -14.68 -3.30
CA HIS A 205 1.14 -13.77 -3.07
C HIS A 205 -0.11 -14.52 -2.61
N ARG A 206 -0.45 -15.66 -3.23
CA ARG A 206 -1.62 -16.47 -2.89
C ARG A 206 -1.58 -16.98 -1.45
N VAL A 207 -0.47 -17.55 -0.99
CA VAL A 207 -0.38 -18.09 0.39
C VAL A 207 -0.48 -16.98 1.44
N LEU A 208 0.12 -15.81 1.18
CA LEU A 208 -0.02 -14.67 2.09
C LEU A 208 -1.46 -14.13 2.08
N ARG A 209 -2.09 -14.04 0.91
CA ARG A 209 -3.48 -13.57 0.75
C ARG A 209 -4.50 -14.42 1.50
N GLN A 210 -4.26 -15.72 1.67
CA GLN A 210 -5.12 -16.63 2.45
C GLN A 210 -5.12 -16.26 3.94
N ARG A 211 -3.96 -15.83 4.47
CA ARG A 211 -3.81 -15.39 5.86
C ARG A 211 -4.33 -13.97 6.09
N PHE A 212 -4.29 -13.11 5.07
CA PHE A 212 -4.64 -11.68 5.17
C PHE A 212 -5.73 -11.26 4.17
N PRO A 213 -6.98 -11.73 4.30
CA PRO A 213 -8.01 -11.65 3.26
C PRO A 213 -8.44 -10.23 2.85
N ARG A 214 -8.20 -9.20 3.67
CA ARG A 214 -8.48 -7.79 3.33
C ARG A 214 -7.33 -7.06 2.61
N CYS A 215 -6.10 -7.58 2.67
CA CYS A 215 -4.92 -6.98 2.01
C CYS A 215 -4.89 -7.28 0.49
N ARG A 216 -5.94 -6.89 -0.26
CA ARG A 216 -6.13 -7.26 -1.68
C ARG A 216 -5.40 -6.33 -2.67
N GLY A 217 -4.90 -5.19 -2.19
CA GLY A 217 -4.48 -4.11 -3.06
C GLY A 217 -5.65 -3.51 -3.86
N PRO A 218 -5.39 -2.44 -4.64
CA PRO A 218 -6.41 -1.78 -5.46
C PRO A 218 -6.67 -2.47 -6.81
N SER A 219 -5.74 -3.31 -7.29
CA SER A 219 -5.87 -4.00 -8.58
C SER A 219 -6.61 -5.33 -8.43
N LYS A 220 -7.34 -5.74 -9.48
CA LYS A 220 -7.99 -7.06 -9.53
C LYS A 220 -6.97 -8.20 -9.57
N ASN A 221 -5.83 -7.96 -10.21
CA ASN A 221 -4.77 -8.93 -10.41
C ASN A 221 -3.50 -8.50 -9.69
N PHE A 222 -2.74 -9.49 -9.23
CA PHE A 222 -1.39 -9.27 -8.73
C PHE A 222 -0.43 -9.13 -9.91
N THR A 223 0.26 -8.00 -9.96
CA THR A 223 1.34 -7.74 -10.92
C THR A 223 2.56 -7.32 -10.12
N PRO A 224 3.49 -8.25 -9.80
CA PRO A 224 4.74 -7.86 -9.16
C PRO A 224 5.54 -6.97 -10.11
N HIS A 225 6.08 -5.88 -9.59
CA HIS A 225 6.81 -4.88 -10.38
C HIS A 225 7.76 -4.11 -9.47
N LEU A 226 8.90 -3.68 -10.03
CA LEU A 226 9.79 -2.71 -9.39
C LEU A 226 9.63 -1.37 -10.10
N SER A 227 9.06 -0.39 -9.42
CA SER A 227 8.82 0.94 -10.01
C SER A 227 10.14 1.68 -10.25
N LEU A 228 10.34 2.12 -11.49
CA LEU A 228 11.52 2.89 -11.91
C LEU A 228 11.25 4.38 -12.01
N GLY A 229 9.99 4.78 -12.23
CA GLY A 229 9.63 6.19 -12.25
C GLY A 229 8.25 6.49 -12.81
N ARG A 230 7.91 7.77 -12.84
CA ARG A 230 6.66 8.31 -13.39
C ARG A 230 6.98 9.36 -14.44
N THR A 231 6.50 9.16 -15.67
CA THR A 231 6.86 10.00 -16.81
C THR A 231 5.68 10.21 -17.76
N ARG A 232 5.72 11.26 -18.59
CA ARG A 232 4.81 11.39 -19.75
C ARG A 232 5.36 10.75 -21.01
N ASP A 233 6.65 10.44 -21.03
CA ASP A 233 7.35 9.79 -22.14
C ASP A 233 8.02 8.49 -21.66
N PRO A 234 7.28 7.37 -21.66
CA PRO A 234 7.83 6.08 -21.22
C PRO A 234 8.91 5.54 -22.14
N ARG A 235 8.93 5.90 -23.43
CA ARG A 235 9.91 5.40 -24.40
C ARG A 235 11.31 5.86 -24.05
N ARG A 236 11.45 7.11 -23.59
CA ARG A 236 12.72 7.65 -23.10
C ARG A 236 13.25 6.86 -21.92
N VAL A 237 12.40 6.55 -20.93
CA VAL A 237 12.84 5.78 -19.74
C VAL A 237 13.25 4.36 -20.15
N THR A 238 12.50 3.71 -21.04
CA THR A 238 12.88 2.40 -21.58
C THR A 238 14.24 2.43 -22.29
N ALA A 239 14.51 3.47 -23.09
CA ALA A 239 15.81 3.64 -23.75
C ALA A 239 16.94 3.88 -22.74
N ASP A 240 16.71 4.68 -21.71
CA ASP A 240 17.68 4.90 -20.63
C ASP A 240 17.95 3.62 -19.84
N CYS A 241 16.93 2.79 -19.57
CA CYS A 241 17.14 1.49 -18.91
C CYS A 241 18.04 0.60 -19.76
N ALA A 242 17.76 0.49 -21.06
CA ALA A 242 18.54 -0.33 -21.98
C ALA A 242 20.01 0.10 -22.13
N THR A 243 20.36 1.34 -21.76
CA THR A 243 21.75 1.81 -21.76
C THR A 243 22.46 1.67 -20.41
N ARG A 244 21.71 1.55 -19.30
CA ARG A 244 22.27 1.58 -17.94
C ARG A 244 22.35 0.22 -17.25
N PHE A 245 21.52 -0.74 -17.63
CA PHE A 245 21.63 -2.09 -17.09
C PHE A 245 21.10 -3.18 -18.02
N ASP A 246 21.73 -4.35 -17.91
CA ASP A 246 21.25 -5.62 -18.45
C ASP A 246 20.29 -6.30 -17.46
N ALA A 247 19.74 -7.45 -17.88
CA ALA A 247 18.95 -8.31 -17.01
C ALA A 247 19.70 -8.64 -15.71
N MET A 248 19.05 -8.42 -14.57
CA MET A 248 19.61 -8.71 -13.25
C MET A 248 18.91 -9.90 -12.62
N THR A 249 19.62 -10.67 -11.79
CA THR A 249 19.03 -11.78 -11.03
C THR A 249 19.39 -11.68 -9.56
N ALA A 250 18.46 -12.08 -8.71
CA ALA A 250 18.68 -12.21 -7.28
C ALA A 250 17.75 -13.26 -6.69
N THR A 251 18.21 -13.97 -5.66
CA THR A 251 17.37 -14.90 -4.92
C THR A 251 16.47 -14.12 -3.97
N VAL A 252 15.17 -14.43 -4.01
CA VAL A 252 14.18 -13.98 -3.04
C VAL A 252 14.27 -14.91 -1.84
N TRP A 253 15.02 -14.46 -0.85
CA TRP A 253 15.18 -15.21 0.39
C TRP A 253 14.19 -14.79 1.47
N ASP A 254 13.96 -13.50 1.57
CA ASP A 254 13.31 -12.86 2.69
C ASP A 254 12.33 -11.81 2.17
N LEU A 255 11.20 -11.68 2.87
CA LEU A 255 10.29 -10.56 2.72
C LEU A 255 10.55 -9.55 3.83
N VAL A 256 10.30 -8.28 3.54
CA VAL A 256 10.47 -7.17 4.47
C VAL A 256 9.12 -6.57 4.79
N LEU A 257 8.82 -6.43 6.08
CA LEU A 257 7.72 -5.62 6.55
C LEU A 257 8.19 -4.16 6.57
N LEU A 258 7.57 -3.35 5.71
CA LEU A 258 7.83 -1.93 5.63
C LEU A 258 6.70 -1.17 6.31
N SER A 259 7.04 -0.11 7.03
CA SER A 259 6.07 0.85 7.60
C SER A 259 6.57 2.29 7.49
N ARG A 260 5.65 3.24 7.33
CA ARG A 260 5.93 4.68 7.43
C ARG A 260 5.00 5.37 8.42
N ARG A 261 5.52 6.42 9.06
CA ARG A 261 4.74 7.34 9.91
C ARG A 261 4.46 8.63 9.16
N GLY A 262 3.21 9.10 9.20
CA GLY A 262 2.79 10.30 8.47
C GLY A 262 3.19 10.24 7.01
N ASP A 263 3.82 11.30 6.49
CA ASP A 263 4.34 11.36 5.13
C ASP A 263 5.80 10.94 4.98
N GLY A 264 6.41 10.42 6.05
CA GLY A 264 7.79 9.95 6.07
C GLY A 264 8.07 8.74 5.16
N PRO A 265 9.34 8.31 5.11
CA PRO A 265 9.78 7.18 4.31
C PRO A 265 9.27 5.85 4.84
N MET A 266 9.15 4.87 3.95
CA MET A 266 8.97 3.47 4.30
C MET A 266 10.27 2.97 4.92
N ARG A 267 10.17 2.50 6.16
CA ARG A 267 11.27 1.94 6.93
C ARG A 267 11.03 0.44 7.14
N PRO A 268 12.08 -0.38 7.08
CA PRO A 268 11.98 -1.78 7.43
C PRO A 268 11.70 -1.91 8.94
N ARG A 269 10.89 -2.93 9.30
CA ARG A 269 10.50 -3.24 10.68
C ARG A 269 10.82 -4.67 11.07
N ALA A 270 10.72 -5.58 10.11
CA ALA A 270 11.09 -6.97 10.30
C ALA A 270 11.41 -7.61 8.94
N THR A 271 12.20 -8.68 8.96
CA THR A 271 12.30 -9.63 7.85
C THR A 271 11.55 -10.91 8.18
N VAL A 272 11.05 -11.59 7.16
CA VAL A 272 10.44 -12.91 7.25
C VAL A 272 11.04 -13.79 6.16
N ALA A 273 11.77 -14.82 6.58
CA ALA A 273 12.43 -15.74 5.66
C ALA A 273 11.44 -16.67 4.96
N LEU A 274 11.63 -16.86 3.66
CA LEU A 274 11.04 -17.96 2.93
C LEU A 274 11.69 -19.28 3.39
N ARG A 275 10.97 -20.39 3.25
CA ARG A 275 11.34 -21.77 3.63
C ARG A 275 11.49 -22.02 5.14
N THR A 276 11.91 -21.06 5.94
CA THR A 276 12.03 -21.24 7.40
C THR A 276 10.93 -20.54 8.18
N GLY A 277 10.34 -19.48 7.63
CA GLY A 277 9.40 -18.63 8.36
C GLY A 277 10.04 -17.81 9.47
N GLU A 278 11.37 -17.77 9.55
CA GLU A 278 12.09 -17.03 10.59
C GLU A 278 11.75 -15.55 10.51
N VAL A 279 11.31 -14.98 11.63
CA VAL A 279 11.00 -13.55 11.75
C VAL A 279 12.10 -12.87 12.54
N ARG A 280 12.78 -11.90 11.93
CA ARG A 280 13.74 -11.06 12.61
C ARG A 280 13.21 -9.64 12.69
N ARG A 281 12.99 -9.14 13.92
CA ARG A 281 12.67 -7.72 14.12
C ARG A 281 13.93 -6.88 13.92
N LEU A 282 13.75 -5.75 13.26
CA LEU A 282 14.82 -4.80 12.97
C LEU A 282 14.73 -3.63 13.95
N PRO A 283 15.87 -3.04 14.35
CA PRO A 283 15.87 -1.89 15.23
C PRO A 283 15.11 -0.73 14.57
N GLU A 284 14.48 0.11 15.40
CA GLU A 284 13.88 1.33 14.86
C GLU A 284 15.00 2.28 14.39
N PRO A 285 14.94 2.80 13.15
CA PRO A 285 15.98 3.69 12.66
C PRO A 285 16.00 4.97 13.50
N GLY A 286 17.20 5.37 13.94
CA GLY A 286 17.41 6.62 14.65
C GLY A 286 17.13 7.87 13.79
N PRO A 287 17.18 9.07 14.38
CA PRO A 287 16.92 10.32 13.65
C PRO A 287 17.93 10.60 12.53
N GLU A 288 19.14 10.05 12.63
CA GLU A 288 20.21 10.17 11.61
C GLU A 288 20.20 8.99 10.61
N ALA A 289 19.15 8.17 10.61
CA ALA A 289 19.08 7.01 9.74
C ALA A 289 19.12 7.43 8.26
N PRO A 290 19.90 6.70 7.43
CA PRO A 290 20.05 6.97 6.01
C PRO A 290 18.69 6.97 5.28
N GLY A 291 18.63 7.62 4.11
CA GLY A 291 17.40 7.66 3.30
C GLY A 291 16.98 6.26 2.85
N PRO A 292 15.69 6.01 2.56
CA PRO A 292 15.28 4.74 1.96
C PRO A 292 15.95 4.47 0.61
N GLU A 293 16.51 5.48 -0.04
CA GLU A 293 17.28 5.37 -1.26
C GLU A 293 18.72 4.86 -1.08
N ASP A 294 19.24 4.92 0.15
CA ASP A 294 20.60 4.55 0.49
C ASP A 294 20.68 3.08 0.91
N THR A 295 21.75 2.39 0.51
CA THR A 295 21.95 0.96 0.84
C THR A 295 22.38 0.71 2.28
N ALA A 296 22.66 1.76 3.07
CA ALA A 296 23.30 1.65 4.38
C ALA A 296 22.48 0.89 5.45
N TRP A 297 21.16 0.77 5.29
CA TRP A 297 20.32 -0.06 6.17
C TRP A 297 20.07 -1.47 5.62
N LEU A 298 20.59 -1.81 4.43
CA LEU A 298 20.46 -3.15 3.90
C LEU A 298 21.29 -4.17 4.65
N SER A 299 22.44 -3.78 5.22
CA SER A 299 23.22 -4.67 6.11
C SER A 299 22.34 -5.24 7.22
N GLU A 300 21.50 -4.42 7.84
CA GLU A 300 20.56 -4.88 8.87
C GLU A 300 19.52 -5.89 8.35
N ILE A 301 19.26 -5.92 7.04
CA ILE A 301 18.32 -6.84 6.37
C ILE A 301 19.02 -8.07 5.82
N THR A 302 20.23 -7.91 5.28
CA THR A 302 20.97 -8.95 4.56
C THR A 302 21.98 -9.68 5.43
N ASP A 303 22.45 -9.08 6.53
CA ASP A 303 23.37 -9.72 7.47
C ASP A 303 22.61 -10.88 8.12
N ARG A 304 23.09 -12.09 7.84
CA ARG A 304 22.61 -13.36 8.37
C ARG A 304 23.55 -13.86 9.44
#